data_AF-A0A950UT25-F1
#
_entry.id   AF-A0A950UT25-F1
#
_cell.length_a   1.000
_cell.length_b   1.000
_cell.length_c   1.000
_cell.angle_alpha   90.00
_cell.angle_beta   90.00
_cell.angle_gamma   90.00
#
_symmetry.space_group_name_H-M   'P 1'
#
loop_
_entity.id
_entity.type
_entity.pdbx_description
1 polymer ?
#
loop_
_entity_poly.entity_id
_entity_poly.type
_entity_poly.pdbx_seq_one_letter_code
_entity_poly.pdbx_strand_id
1 'polypeptide(L)'
;MDKNGPFQTYDNETDAATCAPRLKRLREELKRRGLDGFVVPRADEHQGEYVAKRSERLAWLTAFTGSAGAAVVLADKAAVFVDGRYMLQIQQQTDTKLFEPRDLVEEGPAGWITHALPKGAKLAYDPWLHTQAAVEALRAAADKAGGTLVAVDTNPIDAVWDDQPDAPTAKAIIQDSHLAGENAESKRTRIAEEVKAQGADAAVITMPDSICWLLNIRGGDVPHTPFALSFAIQNSDGSTDLFMDERKSSPELVKHLGNAVRLRDPKEFAPALDALKGKTVIADPGTAASAIFDRLNKAGARIKRAPDPVQLPKACKNATEIEGTRKAHIRDGAALSNFLCWMAREAPSGHLTEIDASKALEGYRARTG
;
A
#
# COMPACT_ATOMS: atom_id res chain seq x y z
N MET A 1 18.99 -26.66 5.61
CA MET A 1 19.59 -25.34 5.32
C MET A 1 18.47 -24.49 4.77
N ASP A 2 18.15 -23.43 5.49
CA ASP A 2 17.09 -22.50 5.08
C ASP A 2 17.46 -21.96 3.70
N LYS A 3 16.65 -22.26 2.68
CA LYS A 3 16.92 -21.82 1.30
C LYS A 3 16.68 -20.32 1.12
N ASN A 4 16.13 -19.68 2.16
CA ASN A 4 15.77 -18.28 2.20
C ASN A 4 16.86 -17.48 2.90
N GLY A 5 17.46 -16.54 2.17
CA GLY A 5 18.27 -15.49 2.79
C GLY A 5 17.36 -14.53 3.58
N PRO A 6 17.92 -13.69 4.47
CA PRO A 6 17.13 -12.77 5.29
C PRO A 6 16.40 -11.69 4.49
N PHE A 7 16.77 -11.42 3.23
CA PHE A 7 16.26 -10.28 2.46
C PHE A 7 15.46 -10.61 1.19
N GLN A 8 15.67 -11.77 0.55
CA GLN A 8 14.94 -12.18 -0.66
C GLN A 8 14.65 -13.68 -0.68
N THR A 9 13.51 -14.05 -1.28
CA THR A 9 13.18 -15.43 -1.67
C THR A 9 13.38 -15.58 -3.17
N TYR A 10 13.84 -16.75 -3.61
CA TYR A 10 14.06 -17.06 -5.04
C TYR A 10 13.09 -18.13 -5.55
N ASP A 11 12.08 -18.45 -4.75
CA ASP A 11 11.04 -19.41 -5.10
C ASP A 11 10.07 -18.77 -6.10
N ASN A 12 9.75 -19.50 -7.17
CA ASN A 12 8.70 -19.09 -8.08
C ASN A 12 7.34 -19.50 -7.49
N GLU A 13 6.67 -18.57 -6.83
CA GLU A 13 5.34 -18.80 -6.21
C GLU A 13 4.18 -18.67 -7.23
N THR A 14 4.46 -18.44 -8.52
CA THR A 14 3.43 -18.22 -9.54
C THR A 14 3.05 -19.49 -10.29
N ASP A 15 1.74 -19.77 -10.36
CA ASP A 15 1.17 -20.87 -11.12
C ASP A 15 -0.15 -20.44 -11.79
N ALA A 16 -0.12 -20.31 -13.11
CA ALA A 16 -1.29 -19.94 -13.93
C ALA A 16 -2.46 -20.93 -13.77
N ALA A 17 -2.21 -22.19 -13.41
CA ALA A 17 -3.27 -23.17 -13.18
C ALA A 17 -4.18 -22.80 -11.99
N THR A 18 -3.71 -21.93 -11.08
CA THR A 18 -4.50 -21.42 -9.96
C THR A 18 -5.55 -20.39 -10.38
N CYS A 19 -5.41 -19.74 -11.55
CA CYS A 19 -6.32 -18.72 -12.04
C CYS A 19 -7.75 -19.25 -12.22
N ALA A 20 -7.92 -20.41 -12.87
CA ALA A 20 -9.22 -20.98 -13.18
C ALA A 20 -10.09 -21.28 -11.93
N PRO A 21 -9.62 -22.04 -10.93
CA PRO A 21 -10.41 -22.31 -9.73
C PRO A 21 -10.69 -21.03 -8.91
N ARG A 22 -9.72 -20.10 -8.81
CA ARG A 22 -9.90 -18.85 -8.04
C ARG A 22 -10.90 -17.90 -8.71
N LEU A 23 -10.81 -17.72 -10.03
CA LEU A 23 -11.77 -16.94 -10.81
C LEU A 23 -13.19 -17.51 -10.72
N LYS A 24 -13.34 -18.83 -10.78
CA LYS A 24 -14.62 -19.51 -10.61
C LYS A 24 -15.24 -19.20 -9.23
N ARG A 25 -14.47 -19.40 -8.15
CA ARG A 25 -14.92 -19.12 -6.78
C ARG A 25 -15.35 -17.66 -6.60
N LEU A 26 -14.55 -16.71 -7.12
CA LEU A 26 -14.90 -15.29 -7.07
C LEU A 26 -16.23 -15.01 -7.80
N ARG A 27 -16.43 -15.54 -9.02
CA ARG A 27 -17.68 -15.35 -9.77
C ARG A 27 -18.89 -15.94 -9.06
N GLU A 28 -18.75 -17.11 -8.45
CA GLU A 28 -19.80 -17.73 -7.63
C GLU A 28 -20.15 -16.85 -6.42
N GLU A 29 -19.15 -16.28 -5.75
CA GLU A 29 -19.35 -15.37 -4.63
C GLU A 29 -19.99 -14.04 -5.04
N LEU A 30 -19.59 -13.46 -6.17
CA LEU A 30 -20.22 -12.25 -6.72
C LEU A 30 -21.70 -12.50 -7.05
N LYS A 31 -21.99 -13.63 -7.70
CA LYS A 31 -23.37 -14.04 -7.99
C LYS A 31 -24.20 -14.21 -6.72
N ARG A 32 -23.64 -14.85 -5.67
CA ARG A 32 -24.30 -15.01 -4.37
C ARG A 32 -24.66 -13.66 -3.73
N ARG A 33 -23.80 -12.64 -3.93
CA ARG A 33 -24.01 -11.27 -3.45
C ARG A 33 -24.88 -10.41 -4.38
N GLY A 34 -25.32 -10.93 -5.53
CA GLY A 34 -26.07 -10.17 -6.52
C GLY A 34 -25.25 -9.06 -7.18
N LEU A 35 -23.96 -9.32 -7.39
CA LEU A 35 -22.99 -8.44 -8.05
C LEU A 35 -22.60 -9.05 -9.41
N ASP A 36 -22.42 -8.19 -10.42
CA ASP A 36 -22.14 -8.62 -11.81
C ASP A 36 -20.64 -8.52 -12.15
N GLY A 37 -19.87 -7.85 -11.30
CA GLY A 37 -18.43 -7.75 -11.43
C GLY A 37 -17.74 -7.17 -10.21
N PHE A 38 -16.41 -7.20 -10.23
CA PHE A 38 -15.56 -6.67 -9.16
C PHE A 38 -14.25 -6.10 -9.70
N VAL A 39 -13.83 -4.96 -9.14
CA VAL A 39 -12.53 -4.33 -9.43
C VAL A 39 -11.52 -4.73 -8.35
N VAL A 40 -10.33 -5.14 -8.75
CA VAL A 40 -9.25 -5.63 -7.87
C VAL A 40 -7.99 -4.81 -8.14
N PRO A 41 -7.59 -3.88 -7.27
CA PRO A 41 -6.36 -3.12 -7.45
C PRO A 41 -5.14 -3.90 -6.95
N ARG A 42 -3.94 -3.50 -7.38
CA ARG A 42 -2.68 -3.87 -6.71
C ARG A 42 -2.40 -2.94 -5.53
N ALA A 43 -3.29 -2.90 -4.55
CA ALA A 43 -3.20 -1.99 -3.40
C ALA A 43 -3.75 -2.61 -2.11
N ASP A 44 -3.34 -2.04 -0.97
CA ASP A 44 -3.93 -2.25 0.35
C ASP A 44 -4.61 -0.96 0.87
N GLU A 45 -5.10 -0.97 2.10
CA GLU A 45 -5.75 0.19 2.72
C GLU A 45 -4.84 1.42 2.90
N HIS A 46 -3.53 1.24 2.70
CA HIS A 46 -2.49 2.26 2.81
C HIS A 46 -2.01 2.78 1.44
N GLN A 47 -2.47 2.17 0.35
CA GLN A 47 -2.12 2.52 -1.03
C GLN A 47 -0.60 2.46 -1.30
N GLY A 48 0.10 1.53 -0.65
CA GLY A 48 1.53 1.31 -0.84
C GLY A 48 1.88 0.64 -2.18
N GLU A 49 3.09 0.91 -2.70
CA GLU A 49 3.63 0.24 -3.89
C GLU A 49 3.83 -1.27 -3.64
N TYR A 50 4.46 -1.60 -2.52
CA TYR A 50 4.51 -2.96 -1.98
C TYR A 50 3.38 -3.13 -0.96
N VAL A 51 2.80 -4.32 -0.90
CA VAL A 51 1.74 -4.66 0.06
C VAL A 51 2.16 -5.89 0.85
N ALA A 52 1.61 -6.06 2.05
CA ALA A 52 1.81 -7.27 2.83
C ALA A 52 1.16 -8.48 2.13
N LYS A 53 1.68 -9.69 2.38
CA LYS A 53 1.19 -10.94 1.76
C LYS A 53 -0.33 -11.13 1.84
N ARG A 54 -0.97 -10.76 2.96
CA ARG A 54 -2.44 -10.83 3.11
C ARG A 54 -3.20 -10.02 2.06
N SER A 55 -2.58 -8.94 1.57
CA SER A 55 -3.20 -7.93 0.71
C SER A 55 -2.88 -8.15 -0.77
N GLU A 56 -2.13 -9.21 -1.11
CA GLU A 56 -1.77 -9.58 -2.48
C GLU A 56 -2.94 -10.21 -3.27
N ARG A 57 -4.14 -9.63 -3.15
CA ARG A 57 -5.39 -10.13 -3.75
C ARG A 57 -5.32 -10.23 -5.26
N LEU A 58 -4.67 -9.27 -5.93
CA LEU A 58 -4.45 -9.33 -7.38
C LEU A 58 -3.59 -10.54 -7.75
N ALA A 59 -2.47 -10.74 -7.05
CA ALA A 59 -1.57 -11.86 -7.30
C ALA A 59 -2.24 -13.19 -6.99
N TRP A 60 -2.99 -13.28 -5.89
CA TRP A 60 -3.78 -14.47 -5.59
C TRP A 60 -4.77 -14.77 -6.73
N LEU A 61 -5.57 -13.79 -7.16
CA LEU A 61 -6.59 -14.02 -8.18
C LEU A 61 -6.01 -14.37 -9.56
N THR A 62 -4.93 -13.71 -9.96
CA THR A 62 -4.43 -13.70 -11.35
C THR A 62 -3.07 -14.38 -11.54
N ALA A 63 -2.43 -14.82 -10.46
CA ALA A 63 -1.03 -15.26 -10.40
C ALA A 63 0.01 -14.19 -10.79
N PHE A 64 -0.40 -12.98 -11.17
CA PHE A 64 0.49 -11.88 -11.54
C PHE A 64 1.12 -11.22 -10.30
N THR A 65 2.46 -11.21 -10.22
CA THR A 65 3.21 -10.70 -9.06
C THR A 65 3.92 -9.37 -9.30
N GLY A 66 3.64 -8.66 -10.40
CA GLY A 66 4.21 -7.34 -10.64
C GLY A 66 3.75 -6.30 -9.60
N SER A 67 4.54 -5.24 -9.41
CA SER A 67 4.25 -4.22 -8.39
C SER A 67 3.18 -3.21 -8.81
N ALA A 68 2.81 -3.16 -10.10
CA ALA A 68 1.72 -2.33 -10.59
C ALA A 68 0.75 -3.14 -11.45
N GLY A 69 -0.54 -3.05 -11.10
CA GLY A 69 -1.60 -3.68 -11.87
C GLY A 69 -2.98 -3.52 -11.27
N ALA A 70 -3.97 -4.01 -12.00
CA ALA A 70 -5.34 -4.16 -11.53
C ALA A 70 -6.02 -5.29 -12.30
N ALA A 71 -7.17 -5.75 -11.84
CA ALA A 71 -8.06 -6.61 -12.61
C ALA A 71 -9.50 -6.11 -12.52
N VAL A 72 -10.28 -6.37 -13.56
CA VAL A 72 -11.73 -6.25 -13.54
C VAL A 72 -12.31 -7.59 -13.94
N VAL A 73 -13.09 -8.19 -13.04
CA VAL A 73 -13.78 -9.46 -13.26
C VAL A 73 -15.25 -9.18 -13.49
N LEU A 74 -15.80 -9.69 -14.59
CA LEU A 74 -17.22 -9.75 -14.87
C LEU A 74 -17.69 -11.23 -14.92
N ALA A 75 -18.99 -11.45 -15.08
CA ALA A 75 -19.59 -12.78 -15.11
C ALA A 75 -18.98 -13.72 -16.16
N ASP A 76 -18.67 -13.21 -17.36
CA ASP A 76 -18.21 -13.99 -18.52
C ASP A 76 -16.78 -13.66 -18.95
N LYS A 77 -16.31 -12.42 -18.75
CA LYS A 77 -14.95 -11.97 -19.10
C LYS A 77 -14.19 -11.38 -17.91
N ALA A 78 -12.88 -11.32 -18.01
CA ALA A 78 -12.03 -10.61 -17.07
C ALA A 78 -10.83 -10.00 -17.79
N ALA A 79 -10.36 -8.87 -17.31
CA ALA A 79 -9.17 -8.19 -17.79
C ALA A 79 -8.16 -8.01 -16.64
N VAL A 80 -6.87 -8.07 -16.98
CA VAL A 80 -5.75 -7.74 -16.08
C VAL A 80 -4.94 -6.61 -16.72
N PHE A 81 -4.74 -5.54 -15.97
CA PHE A 81 -4.09 -4.33 -16.43
C PHE A 81 -2.68 -4.28 -15.88
N VAL A 82 -1.70 -4.09 -16.77
CA VAL A 82 -0.29 -3.96 -16.40
C VAL A 82 0.35 -2.82 -17.18
N ASP A 83 1.42 -2.24 -16.66
CA ASP A 83 2.23 -1.28 -17.42
C ASP A 83 3.35 -1.98 -18.23
N GLY A 84 4.05 -1.19 -19.05
CA GLY A 84 5.06 -1.67 -19.98
C GLY A 84 6.20 -2.51 -19.36
N ARG A 85 6.45 -2.41 -18.05
CA ARG A 85 7.47 -3.23 -17.35
C ARG A 85 7.09 -4.71 -17.30
N TYR A 86 5.80 -5.01 -17.39
CA TYR A 86 5.24 -6.31 -17.03
C TYR A 86 4.63 -7.09 -18.20
N MET A 87 4.77 -6.59 -19.44
CA MET A 87 4.18 -7.22 -20.63
C MET A 87 4.66 -8.65 -20.89
N LEU A 88 5.92 -8.96 -20.59
CA LEU A 88 6.42 -10.34 -20.68
C LEU A 88 6.03 -11.17 -19.46
N GLN A 89 6.09 -10.58 -18.26
CA GLN A 89 5.78 -11.25 -17.00
C GLN A 89 4.32 -11.73 -16.96
N ILE A 90 3.36 -10.91 -17.41
CA ILE A 90 1.94 -11.29 -17.40
C ILE A 90 1.66 -12.50 -18.29
N GLN A 91 2.35 -12.63 -19.43
CA GLN A 91 2.22 -13.77 -20.35
C GLN A 91 2.77 -15.07 -19.75
N GLN A 92 3.75 -14.96 -18.84
CA GLN A 92 4.38 -16.11 -18.19
C GLN A 92 3.63 -16.56 -16.94
N GLN A 93 3.03 -15.64 -16.20
CA GLN A 93 2.46 -15.90 -14.87
C GLN A 93 0.96 -16.15 -14.88
N THR A 94 0.21 -15.50 -15.78
CA THR A 94 -1.26 -15.51 -15.77
C THR A 94 -1.82 -16.37 -16.89
N ASP A 95 -2.95 -17.05 -16.65
CA ASP A 95 -3.73 -17.65 -17.73
C ASP A 95 -4.44 -16.56 -18.54
N THR A 96 -3.79 -16.14 -19.63
CA THR A 96 -4.26 -15.03 -20.49
C THR A 96 -5.51 -15.37 -21.30
N LYS A 97 -5.98 -16.63 -21.29
CA LYS A 97 -7.29 -17.00 -21.84
C LYS A 97 -8.43 -16.64 -20.89
N LEU A 98 -8.14 -16.56 -19.59
CA LEU A 98 -9.11 -16.20 -18.55
C LEU A 98 -9.07 -14.71 -18.21
N PHE A 99 -7.87 -14.13 -18.21
CA PHE A 99 -7.65 -12.71 -17.95
C PHE A 99 -6.99 -12.06 -19.17
N GLU A 100 -7.74 -11.24 -19.91
CA GLU A 100 -7.20 -10.51 -21.05
C GLU A 100 -6.19 -9.44 -20.57
N PRO A 101 -4.92 -9.49 -20.98
CA PRO A 101 -3.96 -8.44 -20.64
C PRO A 101 -4.29 -7.13 -21.35
N ARG A 102 -4.36 -6.03 -20.59
CA ARG A 102 -4.67 -4.68 -21.06
C ARG A 102 -3.64 -3.68 -20.54
N ASP A 103 -3.57 -2.52 -21.19
CA ASP A 103 -2.64 -1.45 -20.77
C ASP A 103 -3.19 -0.69 -19.56
N LEU A 104 -2.40 -0.61 -18.49
CA LEU A 104 -2.78 0.09 -17.26
C LEU A 104 -2.80 1.62 -17.41
N VAL A 105 -1.93 2.19 -18.23
CA VAL A 105 -1.68 3.64 -18.33
C VAL A 105 -2.58 4.30 -19.38
N GLU A 106 -2.63 3.72 -20.59
CA GLU A 106 -3.37 4.27 -21.72
C GLU A 106 -4.89 4.00 -21.63
N GLU A 107 -5.29 2.83 -21.11
CA GLU A 107 -6.70 2.45 -20.95
C GLU A 107 -7.12 2.42 -19.48
N GLY A 108 -6.45 1.59 -18.68
CA GLY A 108 -6.77 1.33 -17.29
C GLY A 108 -8.17 0.73 -17.05
N PRO A 109 -8.50 0.39 -15.79
CA PRO A 109 -9.80 -0.19 -15.46
C PRO A 109 -10.99 0.67 -15.90
N ALA A 110 -10.93 1.99 -15.69
CA ALA A 110 -12.02 2.91 -16.02
C ALA A 110 -12.29 2.98 -17.53
N GLY A 111 -11.24 3.00 -18.37
CA GLY A 111 -11.37 2.98 -19.83
C GLY A 111 -12.02 1.70 -20.33
N TRP A 112 -11.58 0.55 -19.80
CA TRP A 112 -12.15 -0.74 -20.17
C TRP A 112 -13.60 -0.91 -19.70
N ILE A 113 -13.92 -0.53 -18.45
CA ILE A 113 -15.27 -0.60 -17.87
C ILE A 113 -16.29 0.11 -18.75
N THR A 114 -15.94 1.27 -19.31
CA THR A 114 -16.81 2.08 -20.17
C THR A 114 -17.41 1.30 -21.35
N HIS A 115 -16.68 0.30 -21.87
CA HIS A 115 -17.08 -0.48 -23.04
C HIS A 115 -17.44 -1.92 -22.68
N ALA A 116 -16.87 -2.45 -21.60
CA ALA A 116 -17.00 -3.85 -21.23
C ALA A 116 -18.18 -4.13 -20.30
N LEU A 117 -18.58 -3.17 -19.46
CA LEU A 117 -19.62 -3.37 -18.46
C LEU A 117 -21.02 -3.44 -19.12
N PRO A 118 -21.81 -4.51 -18.90
CA PRO A 118 -23.16 -4.57 -19.42
C PRO A 118 -24.08 -3.50 -18.83
N LYS A 119 -25.01 -3.00 -19.63
CA LYS A 119 -26.04 -2.06 -19.16
C LYS A 119 -26.84 -2.68 -18.00
N GLY A 120 -27.02 -1.94 -16.93
CA GLY A 120 -27.71 -2.37 -15.71
C GLY A 120 -26.87 -3.21 -14.74
N ALA A 121 -25.61 -3.51 -15.07
CA ALA A 121 -24.74 -4.32 -14.22
C ALA A 121 -24.30 -3.57 -12.95
N LYS A 122 -24.23 -4.30 -11.83
CA LYS A 122 -23.67 -3.84 -10.56
C LYS A 122 -22.20 -4.22 -10.47
N LEU A 123 -21.33 -3.26 -10.78
CA LEU A 123 -19.89 -3.42 -10.64
C LEU A 123 -19.48 -3.06 -9.21
N ALA A 124 -18.85 -4.00 -8.52
CA ALA A 124 -18.44 -3.80 -7.13
C ALA A 124 -16.97 -3.38 -6.98
N TYR A 125 -16.66 -2.73 -5.86
CA TYR A 125 -15.30 -2.44 -5.43
C TYR A 125 -15.22 -2.44 -3.90
N ASP A 126 -14.04 -2.72 -3.35
CA ASP A 126 -13.77 -2.59 -1.92
C ASP A 126 -13.38 -1.14 -1.61
N PRO A 127 -14.18 -0.39 -0.82
CA PRO A 127 -13.92 1.03 -0.57
C PRO A 127 -12.67 1.30 0.27
N TRP A 128 -12.06 0.28 0.89
CA TRP A 128 -10.78 0.41 1.56
C TRP A 128 -9.58 0.32 0.62
N LEU A 129 -9.74 -0.28 -0.57
CA LEU A 129 -8.62 -0.55 -1.48
C LEU A 129 -8.49 0.44 -2.63
N HIS A 130 -9.44 1.38 -2.75
CA HIS A 130 -9.44 2.39 -3.80
C HIS A 130 -9.45 3.79 -3.19
N THR A 131 -8.61 4.69 -3.73
CA THR A 131 -8.63 6.10 -3.37
C THR A 131 -9.95 6.76 -3.79
N GLN A 132 -10.31 7.86 -3.13
CA GLN A 132 -11.51 8.62 -3.50
C GLN A 132 -11.49 9.05 -4.97
N ALA A 133 -10.36 9.53 -5.48
CA ALA A 133 -10.22 9.91 -6.88
C ALA A 133 -10.40 8.72 -7.84
N ALA A 134 -9.87 7.54 -7.48
CA ALA A 134 -10.05 6.33 -8.28
C ALA A 134 -11.51 5.89 -8.32
N VAL A 135 -12.22 5.94 -7.19
CA VAL A 135 -13.66 5.61 -7.13
C VAL A 135 -14.50 6.57 -7.95
N GLU A 136 -14.18 7.87 -7.96
CA GLU A 136 -14.86 8.85 -8.81
C GLU A 136 -14.69 8.52 -10.30
N ALA A 137 -13.47 8.15 -10.72
CA ALA A 137 -13.21 7.72 -12.09
C ALA A 137 -13.93 6.41 -12.45
N LEU A 138 -13.90 5.41 -11.57
CA LEU A 138 -14.62 4.14 -11.76
C LEU A 138 -16.14 4.35 -11.83
N ARG A 139 -16.68 5.26 -11.02
CA ARG A 139 -18.11 5.57 -10.99
C ARG A 139 -18.54 6.23 -12.29
N ALA A 140 -17.79 7.24 -12.76
CA ALA A 140 -18.04 7.87 -14.04
C ALA A 140 -17.99 6.87 -15.22
N ALA A 141 -17.05 5.92 -15.20
CA ALA A 141 -16.96 4.86 -16.20
C ALA A 141 -18.17 3.90 -16.15
N ALA A 142 -18.57 3.46 -14.96
CA ALA A 142 -19.73 2.59 -14.78
C ALA A 142 -21.03 3.27 -15.21
N ASP A 143 -21.22 4.55 -14.85
CA ASP A 143 -22.38 5.35 -15.24
C ASP A 143 -22.45 5.53 -16.76
N LYS A 144 -21.31 5.78 -17.42
CA LYS A 144 -21.22 5.89 -18.89
C LYS A 144 -21.57 4.58 -19.60
N ALA A 145 -21.22 3.43 -19.03
CA ALA A 145 -21.63 2.12 -19.53
C ALA A 145 -23.10 1.79 -19.22
N GLY A 146 -23.79 2.63 -18.44
CA GLY A 146 -25.17 2.41 -18.00
C GLY A 146 -25.29 1.35 -16.89
N GLY A 147 -24.21 1.09 -16.15
CA GLY A 147 -24.18 0.23 -14.96
C GLY A 147 -24.25 1.05 -13.67
N THR A 148 -23.84 0.44 -12.56
CA THR A 148 -23.76 1.11 -11.25
C THR A 148 -22.54 0.61 -10.49
N LEU A 149 -21.77 1.54 -9.92
CA LEU A 149 -20.66 1.22 -9.03
C LEU A 149 -21.15 1.05 -7.58
N VAL A 150 -20.86 -0.10 -6.98
CA VAL A 150 -21.34 -0.53 -5.65
C VAL A 150 -20.15 -0.76 -4.70
N ALA A 151 -20.13 -0.05 -3.57
CA ALA A 151 -19.18 -0.34 -2.50
C ALA A 151 -19.63 -1.60 -1.74
N VAL A 152 -18.71 -2.53 -1.49
CA VAL A 152 -18.98 -3.71 -0.65
C VAL A 152 -18.57 -3.49 0.81
N ASP A 153 -19.26 -4.15 1.74
CA ASP A 153 -18.90 -4.11 3.16
C ASP A 153 -17.69 -5.02 3.50
N THR A 154 -17.54 -6.12 2.76
CA THR A 154 -16.42 -7.07 2.90
C THR A 154 -15.88 -7.45 1.53
N ASN A 155 -14.57 -7.67 1.44
CA ASN A 155 -13.94 -8.05 0.18
C ASN A 155 -14.42 -9.44 -0.31
N PRO A 156 -14.92 -9.59 -1.55
CA PRO A 156 -15.31 -10.88 -2.10
C PRO A 156 -14.16 -11.87 -2.25
N ILE A 157 -12.92 -11.40 -2.47
CA ILE A 157 -11.74 -12.27 -2.56
C ILE A 157 -11.43 -12.89 -1.21
N ASP A 158 -11.47 -12.10 -0.13
CA ASP A 158 -11.20 -12.60 1.23
C ASP A 158 -12.20 -13.69 1.64
N ALA A 159 -13.45 -13.61 1.18
CA ALA A 159 -14.46 -14.63 1.44
C ALA A 159 -14.20 -15.97 0.71
N VAL A 160 -13.29 -16.00 -0.26
CA VAL A 160 -12.93 -17.20 -1.03
C VAL A 160 -11.42 -17.50 -0.99
N TRP A 161 -10.67 -16.83 -0.12
CA TRP A 161 -9.24 -17.05 0.08
C TRP A 161 -9.03 -17.76 1.43
N ASP A 162 -9.21 -19.09 1.44
CA ASP A 162 -9.24 -19.89 2.68
C ASP A 162 -7.91 -19.86 3.45
N ASP A 163 -6.79 -19.78 2.72
CA ASP A 163 -5.42 -19.75 3.24
C ASP A 163 -4.82 -18.33 3.21
N GLN A 164 -5.64 -17.29 3.39
CA GLN A 164 -5.17 -15.91 3.42
C GLN A 164 -4.14 -15.71 4.56
N PRO A 165 -2.95 -15.16 4.26
CA PRO A 165 -1.94 -14.89 5.28
C PRO A 165 -2.44 -13.93 6.37
N ASP A 166 -1.89 -14.08 7.58
CA ASP A 166 -2.15 -13.17 8.69
C ASP A 166 -1.66 -11.74 8.39
N ALA A 167 -2.25 -10.78 9.11
CA ALA A 167 -1.75 -9.41 9.09
C ALA A 167 -0.33 -9.32 9.65
N PRO A 168 0.53 -8.48 9.06
CA PRO A 168 1.89 -8.32 9.56
C PRO A 168 1.86 -7.63 10.93
N THR A 169 2.71 -8.12 11.82
CA THR A 169 2.86 -7.65 13.20
C THR A 169 4.32 -7.36 13.54
N ALA A 170 5.10 -6.90 12.56
CA ALA A 170 6.50 -6.57 12.81
C ALA A 170 6.57 -5.44 13.85
N LYS A 171 7.52 -5.55 14.78
CA LYS A 171 7.67 -4.54 15.83
C LYS A 171 8.02 -3.18 15.21
N ALA A 172 7.31 -2.15 15.63
CA ALA A 172 7.69 -0.78 15.34
C ALA A 172 8.90 -0.40 16.19
N ILE A 173 9.88 0.25 15.56
CA ILE A 173 11.13 0.68 16.21
C ILE A 173 11.25 2.20 16.14
N ILE A 174 11.98 2.78 17.08
CA ILE A 174 12.18 4.22 17.17
C ILE A 174 13.27 4.64 16.16
N GLN A 175 12.97 5.66 15.36
CA GLN A 175 13.98 6.39 14.61
C GLN A 175 14.55 7.48 15.52
N ASP A 176 15.79 7.33 15.96
CA ASP A 176 16.39 8.31 16.86
C ASP A 176 16.45 9.71 16.22
N SER A 177 16.22 10.74 17.02
CA SER A 177 16.25 12.14 16.59
C SER A 177 17.63 12.56 16.06
N HIS A 178 18.72 11.93 16.51
CA HIS A 178 20.06 12.19 15.94
C HIS A 178 20.19 11.70 14.48
N LEU A 179 19.35 10.76 14.05
CA LEU A 179 19.27 10.32 12.65
C LEU A 179 18.21 11.12 11.88
N ALA A 180 17.10 11.48 12.54
CA ALA A 180 16.00 12.21 11.91
C ALA A 180 16.26 13.72 11.77
N GLY A 181 17.18 14.29 12.56
CA GLY A 181 17.49 15.73 12.59
C GLY A 181 16.43 16.62 13.25
N GLU A 182 15.25 16.09 13.53
CA GLU A 182 14.14 16.77 14.19
C GLU A 182 13.37 15.74 15.01
N ASN A 183 12.96 16.09 16.24
CA ASN A 183 12.18 15.21 17.09
C ASN A 183 10.70 15.15 16.63
N ALA A 184 9.98 14.10 17.06
CA ALA A 184 8.60 13.86 16.61
C ALA A 184 7.63 14.96 17.09
N GLU A 185 7.85 15.54 18.26
CA GLU A 185 7.01 16.61 18.81
C GLU A 185 7.06 17.86 17.95
N SER A 186 8.26 18.34 17.59
CA SER A 186 8.47 19.48 16.69
C SER A 186 7.78 19.26 15.34
N LYS A 187 7.92 18.06 14.76
CA LYS A 187 7.25 17.71 13.51
C LYS A 187 5.73 17.82 13.64
N ARG A 188 5.14 17.20 14.67
CA ARG A 188 3.68 17.26 14.91
C ARG A 188 3.19 18.68 15.12
N THR A 189 3.88 19.49 15.91
CA THR A 189 3.52 20.89 16.15
C THR A 189 3.50 21.67 14.84
N ARG A 190 4.55 21.54 14.02
CA ARG A 190 4.65 22.19 12.71
C ARG A 190 3.55 21.74 11.74
N ILE A 191 3.23 20.45 11.70
CA ILE A 191 2.12 19.94 10.87
C ILE A 191 0.76 20.44 11.41
N ALA A 192 0.57 20.50 12.72
CA ALA A 192 -0.65 21.02 13.32
C ALA A 192 -0.87 22.52 13.00
N GLU A 193 0.20 23.32 12.98
CA GLU A 193 0.17 24.71 12.54
C GLU A 193 -0.26 24.83 11.07
N GLU A 194 0.25 23.98 10.17
CA GLU A 194 -0.16 23.93 8.75
C GLU A 194 -1.64 23.54 8.61
N VAL A 195 -2.10 22.50 9.33
CA VAL A 195 -3.51 22.09 9.37
C VAL A 195 -4.40 23.26 9.82
N LYS A 196 -3.98 24.00 10.85
CA LYS A 196 -4.69 25.17 11.36
C LYS A 196 -4.68 26.34 10.37
N ALA A 197 -3.54 26.63 9.73
CA ALA A 197 -3.42 27.68 8.71
C ALA A 197 -4.33 27.41 7.52
N GLN A 198 -4.59 26.14 7.22
CA GLN A 198 -5.56 25.68 6.24
C GLN A 198 -7.02 25.75 6.71
N GLY A 199 -7.30 26.19 7.95
CA GLY A 199 -8.66 26.27 8.50
C GLY A 199 -9.28 24.90 8.80
N ALA A 200 -8.47 23.87 9.01
CA ALA A 200 -8.91 22.54 9.41
C ALA A 200 -8.64 22.29 10.90
N ASP A 201 -9.48 21.43 11.51
CA ASP A 201 -9.34 20.97 12.89
C ASP A 201 -8.42 19.73 12.98
N ALA A 202 -8.35 18.93 11.91
CA ALA A 202 -7.54 17.72 11.86
C ALA A 202 -7.18 17.32 10.42
N ALA A 203 -6.18 16.45 10.28
CA ALA A 203 -5.83 15.77 9.03
C ALA A 203 -5.81 14.25 9.24
N VAL A 204 -6.43 13.50 8.33
CA VAL A 204 -6.35 12.04 8.27
C VAL A 204 -5.13 11.66 7.43
N ILE A 205 -4.16 10.99 8.06
CA ILE A 205 -2.92 10.54 7.43
C ILE A 205 -3.01 9.02 7.23
N THR A 206 -3.00 8.57 5.98
CA THR A 206 -3.16 7.16 5.59
C THR A 206 -1.87 6.49 5.17
N MET A 207 -0.90 7.31 4.79
CA MET A 207 0.38 6.87 4.25
C MET A 207 1.36 6.46 5.35
N PRO A 208 1.83 5.20 5.38
CA PRO A 208 2.70 4.69 6.45
C PRO A 208 4.05 5.41 6.53
N ASP A 209 4.61 5.86 5.41
CA ASP A 209 5.87 6.62 5.37
C ASP A 209 5.72 8.03 5.96
N SER A 210 4.59 8.69 5.72
CA SER A 210 4.22 9.94 6.38
C SER A 210 4.09 9.75 7.89
N ILE A 211 3.36 8.72 8.34
CA ILE A 211 3.19 8.43 9.77
C ILE A 211 4.54 8.10 10.43
N CYS A 212 5.35 7.26 9.80
CA CYS A 212 6.68 6.89 10.26
C CYS A 212 7.62 8.10 10.38
N TRP A 213 7.57 9.03 9.43
CA TRP A 213 8.36 10.26 9.48
C TRP A 213 7.86 11.22 10.57
N LEU A 214 6.53 11.39 10.69
CA LEU A 214 5.91 12.31 11.64
C LEU A 214 6.19 11.90 13.09
N LEU A 215 6.15 10.60 13.36
CA LEU A 215 6.30 10.04 14.70
C LEU A 215 7.73 9.58 15.01
N ASN A 216 8.66 9.71 14.07
CA ASN A 216 10.02 9.15 14.18
C ASN A 216 9.99 7.65 14.57
N ILE A 217 9.22 6.87 13.82
CA ILE A 217 9.16 5.40 13.96
C ILE A 217 9.47 4.73 12.62
N ARG A 218 9.79 3.45 12.65
CA ARG A 218 9.96 2.56 11.50
C ARG A 218 9.29 1.22 11.82
N GLY A 219 9.09 0.37 10.83
CA GLY A 219 8.56 -0.98 11.01
C GLY A 219 9.15 -1.96 9.99
N GLY A 220 8.52 -3.13 9.89
CA GLY A 220 8.91 -4.18 8.95
C GLY A 220 7.70 -4.93 8.39
N ASP A 221 6.55 -4.26 8.33
CA ASP A 221 5.29 -4.91 7.92
C ASP A 221 5.21 -5.17 6.42
N VAL A 222 6.01 -4.45 5.63
CA VAL A 222 6.04 -4.52 4.18
C VAL A 222 7.48 -4.82 3.72
N PRO A 223 7.68 -5.73 2.76
CA PRO A 223 9.01 -6.03 2.22
C PRO A 223 9.72 -4.78 1.68
N HIS A 224 11.03 -4.69 1.90
CA HIS A 224 11.92 -3.64 1.36
C HIS A 224 11.66 -2.20 1.83
N THR A 225 10.56 -1.95 2.54
CA THR A 225 10.21 -0.62 3.06
C THR A 225 10.02 -0.66 4.57
N PRO A 226 10.72 0.18 5.36
CA PRO A 226 10.73 0.08 6.82
C PRO A 226 9.51 0.75 7.46
N PHE A 227 8.31 0.32 7.07
CA PHE A 227 7.05 0.93 7.48
C PHE A 227 6.32 0.09 8.53
N ALA A 228 5.75 0.79 9.51
CA ALA A 228 4.75 0.24 10.41
C ALA A 228 3.37 0.63 9.86
N LEU A 229 2.65 -0.35 9.30
CA LEU A 229 1.33 -0.13 8.73
C LEU A 229 0.36 0.32 9.81
N SER A 230 -0.18 1.53 9.64
CA SER A 230 -1.01 2.24 10.60
C SER A 230 -1.78 3.39 9.93
N PHE A 231 -2.79 3.93 10.63
CA PHE A 231 -3.45 5.19 10.29
C PHE A 231 -3.19 6.22 11.38
N ALA A 232 -3.26 7.51 11.05
CA ALA A 232 -3.21 8.56 12.06
C ALA A 232 -4.25 9.66 11.81
N ILE A 233 -4.73 10.27 12.89
CA ILE A 233 -5.45 11.54 12.86
C ILE A 233 -4.58 12.57 13.58
N GLN A 234 -4.02 13.52 12.83
CA GLN A 234 -3.25 14.63 13.37
C GLN A 234 -4.20 15.80 13.64
N ASN A 235 -4.35 16.18 14.91
CA ASN A 235 -5.18 17.30 15.32
C ASN A 235 -4.40 18.62 15.20
N SER A 236 -5.12 19.73 14.99
CA SER A 236 -4.55 21.07 14.89
C SER A 236 -3.95 21.61 16.20
N ASP A 237 -4.09 20.87 17.31
CA ASP A 237 -3.47 21.18 18.61
C ASP A 237 -2.13 20.46 18.83
N GLY A 238 -1.65 19.68 17.86
CA GLY A 238 -0.40 18.92 17.94
C GLY A 238 -0.58 17.49 18.45
N SER A 239 -1.74 17.12 18.99
CA SER A 239 -2.01 15.74 19.40
C SER A 239 -2.31 14.83 18.22
N THR A 240 -1.92 13.55 18.33
CA THR A 240 -2.14 12.54 17.29
C THR A 240 -2.84 11.33 17.87
N ASP A 241 -3.86 10.83 17.18
CA ASP A 241 -4.37 9.48 17.39
C ASP A 241 -3.68 8.55 16.38
N LEU A 242 -2.93 7.56 16.86
CA LEU A 242 -2.24 6.55 16.06
C LEU A 242 -3.01 5.22 16.17
N PHE A 243 -3.48 4.70 15.04
CA PHE A 243 -4.23 3.45 14.96
C PHE A 243 -3.30 2.35 14.42
N MET A 244 -2.79 1.53 15.33
CA MET A 244 -1.77 0.52 15.03
C MET A 244 -1.96 -0.68 15.95
N ASP A 245 -1.78 -1.90 15.40
CA ASP A 245 -1.90 -3.14 16.15
C ASP A 245 -0.95 -3.14 17.37
N GLU A 246 -1.49 -3.38 18.56
CA GLU A 246 -0.73 -3.33 19.82
C GLU A 246 0.45 -4.32 19.84
N ARG A 247 0.35 -5.42 19.09
CA ARG A 247 1.42 -6.42 18.96
C ARG A 247 2.67 -5.83 18.31
N LYS A 248 2.56 -4.71 17.59
CA LYS A 248 3.70 -3.97 17.02
C LYS A 248 4.40 -3.09 18.05
N SER A 249 3.77 -2.83 19.20
CA SER A 249 4.27 -1.90 20.22
C SER A 249 5.25 -2.55 21.20
N SER A 250 6.10 -1.72 21.81
CA SER A 250 6.98 -2.06 22.94
C SER A 250 6.90 -0.98 24.02
N PRO A 251 7.30 -1.26 25.28
CA PRO A 251 7.33 -0.25 26.34
C PRO A 251 8.16 0.99 25.96
N GLU A 252 9.28 0.80 25.26
CA GLU A 252 10.14 1.88 24.78
C GLU A 252 9.41 2.73 23.74
N LEU A 253 8.68 2.10 22.82
CA LEU A 253 7.88 2.80 21.83
C LEU A 253 6.78 3.65 22.50
N VAL A 254 6.03 3.08 23.45
CA VAL A 254 4.98 3.81 24.18
C VAL A 254 5.57 5.03 24.90
N LYS A 255 6.75 4.86 25.51
CA LYS A 255 7.48 5.97 26.15
C LYS A 255 7.89 7.05 25.15
N HIS A 256 8.38 6.66 23.97
CA HIS A 256 8.76 7.59 22.88
C HIS A 256 7.57 8.37 22.32
N LEU A 257 6.42 7.71 22.14
CA LEU A 257 5.20 8.34 21.67
C LEU A 257 4.68 9.39 22.66
N GLY A 258 4.77 9.10 23.96
CA GLY A 258 4.36 10.00 25.03
C GLY A 258 2.85 10.31 25.05
N ASN A 259 2.43 11.23 25.90
CA ASN A 259 1.00 11.51 26.12
C ASN A 259 0.31 12.25 24.95
N ALA A 260 1.10 12.92 24.10
CA ALA A 260 0.59 13.66 22.95
C ALA A 260 0.19 12.73 21.77
N VAL A 261 0.61 11.47 21.80
CA VAL A 261 0.25 10.47 20.79
C VAL A 261 -0.53 9.33 21.45
N ARG A 262 -1.82 9.23 21.14
CA ARG A 262 -2.70 8.19 21.66
C ARG A 262 -2.62 6.98 20.74
N LEU A 263 -1.98 5.91 21.21
CA LEU A 263 -2.01 4.60 20.53
C LEU A 263 -3.37 3.94 20.74
N ARG A 264 -4.03 3.55 19.65
CA ARG A 264 -5.38 2.98 19.61
C ARG A 264 -5.41 1.72 18.74
N ASP A 265 -6.37 0.84 19.00
CA ASP A 265 -6.56 -0.35 18.18
C ASP A 265 -6.99 0.05 16.75
N PRO A 266 -6.50 -0.63 15.69
CA PRO A 266 -6.90 -0.33 14.31
C PRO A 266 -8.42 -0.29 14.08
N LYS A 267 -9.20 -1.11 14.80
CA LYS A 267 -10.67 -1.14 14.70
C LYS A 267 -11.33 0.15 15.20
N GLU A 268 -10.63 0.93 16.02
CA GLU A 268 -11.11 2.22 16.51
C GLU A 268 -10.98 3.34 15.47
N PHE A 269 -10.29 3.12 14.35
CA PHE A 269 -10.10 4.14 13.33
C PHE A 269 -11.43 4.62 12.72
N ALA A 270 -12.30 3.71 12.30
CA ALA A 270 -13.59 4.09 11.73
C ALA A 270 -14.50 4.85 12.74
N PRO A 271 -14.67 4.39 14.00
CA PRO A 271 -15.35 5.18 15.02
C PRO A 271 -14.70 6.55 15.30
N ALA A 272 -13.37 6.65 15.20
CA ALA A 272 -12.69 7.94 15.38
C ALA A 272 -12.98 8.92 14.24
N LEU A 273 -13.13 8.45 13.00
CA LEU A 273 -13.61 9.27 11.89
C LEU A 273 -15.05 9.75 12.15
N ASP A 274 -15.91 8.89 12.68
CA ASP A 274 -17.30 9.25 13.02
C ASP A 274 -17.35 10.35 14.11
N ALA A 275 -16.37 10.36 15.02
CA ALA A 275 -16.26 11.38 16.07
C ALA A 275 -15.84 12.77 15.57
N LEU A 276 -15.41 12.91 14.30
CA LEU A 276 -15.05 14.20 13.68
C LEU A 276 -16.27 14.98 13.17
N LYS A 277 -17.49 14.61 13.57
CA LYS A 277 -18.73 15.33 13.26
C LYS A 277 -18.61 16.84 13.55
N GLY A 278 -18.97 17.66 12.56
CA GLY A 278 -18.95 19.11 12.66
C GLY A 278 -17.56 19.76 12.60
N LYS A 279 -16.48 18.96 12.51
CA LYS A 279 -15.10 19.41 12.31
C LYS A 279 -14.78 19.58 10.83
N THR A 280 -13.81 20.44 10.53
CA THR A 280 -13.21 20.52 9.19
C THR A 280 -11.99 19.61 9.14
N VAL A 281 -11.96 18.65 8.23
CA VAL A 281 -10.97 17.57 8.20
C VAL A 281 -10.25 17.52 6.86
N ILE A 282 -8.92 17.60 6.86
CA ILE A 282 -8.09 17.36 5.67
C ILE A 282 -8.06 15.87 5.37
N ALA A 283 -8.40 15.51 4.13
CA ALA A 283 -8.22 14.17 3.59
C ALA A 283 -7.78 14.26 2.12
N ASP A 284 -6.77 13.49 1.76
CA ASP A 284 -6.19 13.49 0.41
C ASP A 284 -6.94 12.51 -0.50
N PRO A 285 -7.66 12.99 -1.53
CA PRO A 285 -8.41 12.10 -2.41
C PRO A 285 -7.52 11.20 -3.29
N GLY A 286 -6.24 11.52 -3.43
CA GLY A 286 -5.27 10.75 -4.20
C GLY A 286 -4.58 9.63 -3.43
N THR A 287 -4.68 9.62 -2.09
CA THR A 287 -3.96 8.64 -1.24
C THR A 287 -4.85 8.00 -0.16
N ALA A 288 -5.93 8.67 0.26
CA ALA A 288 -6.87 8.10 1.23
C ALA A 288 -7.98 7.30 0.54
N ALA A 289 -8.27 6.13 1.12
CA ALA A 289 -9.31 5.22 0.67
C ALA A 289 -10.70 5.89 0.68
N SER A 290 -11.58 5.54 -0.26
CA SER A 290 -12.92 6.14 -0.35
C SER A 290 -13.76 5.88 0.90
N ALA A 291 -13.54 4.75 1.58
CA ALA A 291 -14.19 4.42 2.86
C ALA A 291 -14.03 5.54 3.91
N ILE A 292 -12.90 6.24 3.91
CA ILE A 292 -12.64 7.36 4.83
C ILE A 292 -13.55 8.54 4.49
N PHE A 293 -13.68 8.88 3.20
CA PHE A 293 -14.56 9.95 2.75
C PHE A 293 -16.03 9.62 3.01
N ASP A 294 -16.45 8.39 2.74
CA ASP A 294 -17.81 7.92 2.99
C ASP A 294 -18.17 8.04 4.49
N ARG A 295 -17.26 7.62 5.38
CA ARG A 295 -17.42 7.74 6.83
C ARG A 295 -17.50 9.20 7.29
N LEU A 296 -16.55 10.03 6.90
CA LEU A 296 -16.51 11.46 7.26
C LEU A 296 -17.77 12.20 6.79
N ASN A 297 -18.22 11.95 5.56
CA ASN A 297 -19.46 12.53 5.02
C ASN A 297 -20.68 12.06 5.82
N LYS A 298 -20.80 10.75 6.08
CA LYS A 298 -21.90 10.19 6.87
C LYS A 298 -21.95 10.73 8.29
N ALA A 299 -20.79 10.97 8.90
CA ALA A 299 -20.67 11.57 10.23
C ALA A 299 -21.06 13.05 10.26
N GLY A 300 -21.04 13.75 9.12
CA GLY A 300 -21.27 15.19 9.02
C GLY A 300 -20.03 16.02 9.30
N ALA A 301 -18.84 15.50 8.99
CA ALA A 301 -17.61 16.30 8.94
C ALA A 301 -17.58 17.15 7.65
N ARG A 302 -16.88 18.29 7.68
CA ARG A 302 -16.59 19.10 6.49
C ARG A 302 -15.24 18.66 5.92
N ILE A 303 -15.25 17.88 4.85
CA ILE A 303 -14.01 17.39 4.25
C ILE A 303 -13.35 18.50 3.44
N LYS A 304 -12.13 18.89 3.84
CA LYS A 304 -11.23 19.69 3.04
C LYS A 304 -10.35 18.76 2.21
N ARG A 305 -10.65 18.65 0.91
CA ARG A 305 -9.84 17.86 -0.03
C ARG A 305 -8.51 18.57 -0.27
N ALA A 306 -7.42 18.03 0.28
CA ALA A 306 -6.07 18.58 0.15
C ALA A 306 -5.04 17.46 0.31
N PRO A 307 -3.82 17.59 -0.27
CA PRO A 307 -2.76 16.60 -0.11
C PRO A 307 -2.43 16.33 1.36
N ASP A 308 -1.89 15.14 1.64
CA ASP A 308 -1.32 14.83 2.96
C ASP A 308 -0.32 15.93 3.38
N PRO A 309 -0.56 16.63 4.51
CA PRO A 309 0.28 17.75 4.94
C PRO A 309 1.71 17.34 5.30
N VAL A 310 1.99 16.05 5.49
CA VAL A 310 3.32 15.52 5.83
C VAL A 310 4.20 15.31 4.60
N GLN A 311 3.60 15.10 3.42
CA GLN A 311 4.33 14.73 2.20
C GLN A 311 5.42 15.73 1.82
N LEU A 312 5.07 17.01 1.69
CA LEU A 312 6.01 18.05 1.27
C LEU A 312 7.12 18.29 2.32
N PRO A 313 6.81 18.46 3.63
CA PRO A 313 7.82 18.48 4.69
C PRO A 313 8.81 17.31 4.65
N LYS A 314 8.33 16.08 4.48
CA LYS A 314 9.16 14.87 4.38
C LYS A 314 10.00 14.83 3.09
N ALA A 315 9.49 15.42 2.00
CA ALA A 315 10.22 15.48 0.74
C ALA A 315 11.47 16.37 0.84
N CYS A 316 11.42 17.45 1.64
CA CYS A 316 12.50 18.41 1.87
C CYS A 316 13.43 17.97 3.02
N LYS A 317 14.46 17.17 2.71
CA LYS A 317 15.34 16.57 3.74
C LYS A 317 16.15 17.65 4.46
N ASN A 318 16.25 17.53 5.78
CA ASN A 318 17.11 18.40 6.57
C ASN A 318 18.60 18.00 6.46
N ALA A 319 19.50 18.82 7.00
CA ALA A 319 20.94 18.59 6.91
C ALA A 319 21.38 17.24 7.50
N THR A 320 20.77 16.79 8.59
CA THR A 320 21.04 15.50 9.23
C THR A 320 20.60 14.33 8.36
N GLU A 321 19.40 14.39 7.79
CA GLU A 321 18.88 13.35 6.88
C GLU A 321 19.71 13.26 5.59
N ILE A 322 20.11 14.42 5.03
CA ILE A 322 20.99 14.47 3.85
C ILE A 322 22.35 13.84 4.19
N GLU A 323 22.95 14.18 5.33
CA GLU A 323 24.23 13.62 5.74
C GLU A 323 24.15 12.12 6.04
N GLY A 324 23.06 11.67 6.67
CA GLY A 324 22.77 10.24 6.84
C GLY A 324 22.67 9.52 5.49
N THR A 325 22.03 10.15 4.50
CA THR A 325 21.92 9.62 3.14
C THR A 325 23.30 9.52 2.47
N ARG A 326 24.17 10.53 2.61
CA ARG A 326 25.55 10.48 2.08
C ARG A 326 26.33 9.32 2.69
N LYS A 327 26.29 9.17 4.03
CA LYS A 327 26.96 8.07 4.73
C LYS A 327 26.44 6.70 4.28
N ALA A 328 25.13 6.56 4.10
CA ALA A 328 24.53 5.34 3.56
C ALA A 328 25.04 5.04 2.14
N HIS A 329 25.10 6.03 1.25
CA HIS A 329 25.62 5.85 -0.11
C HIS A 329 27.13 5.54 -0.14
N ILE A 330 27.93 6.10 0.76
CA ILE A 330 29.36 5.76 0.87
C ILE A 330 29.53 4.28 1.25
N ARG A 331 28.75 3.78 2.21
CA ARG A 331 28.77 2.36 2.60
C ARG A 331 28.31 1.45 1.46
N ASP A 332 27.21 1.81 0.80
CA ASP A 332 26.70 1.04 -0.35
C ASP A 332 27.68 1.04 -1.53
N GLY A 333 28.35 2.17 -1.79
CA GLY A 333 29.39 2.28 -2.81
C GLY A 333 30.59 1.36 -2.53
N ALA A 334 31.00 1.21 -1.27
CA ALA A 334 32.03 0.25 -0.88
C ALA A 334 31.56 -1.21 -1.06
N ALA A 335 30.31 -1.52 -0.70
CA ALA A 335 29.72 -2.84 -0.91
C ALA A 335 29.68 -3.20 -2.42
N LEU A 336 29.18 -2.28 -3.24
CA LEU A 336 29.09 -2.45 -4.69
C LEU A 336 30.47 -2.60 -5.33
N SER A 337 31.46 -1.82 -4.91
CA SER A 337 32.84 -1.92 -5.42
C SER A 337 33.46 -3.29 -5.12
N ASN A 338 33.26 -3.80 -3.89
CA ASN A 338 33.73 -5.13 -3.52
C ASN A 338 33.01 -6.25 -4.29
N PHE A 339 31.69 -6.10 -4.49
CA PHE A 339 30.91 -7.00 -5.33
C PHE A 339 31.38 -7.02 -6.78
N LEU A 340 31.65 -5.87 -7.40
CA LEU A 340 32.14 -5.79 -8.77
C LEU A 340 33.54 -6.41 -8.93
N CYS A 341 34.42 -6.22 -7.94
CA CYS A 341 35.72 -6.90 -7.89
C CYS A 341 35.56 -8.42 -7.83
N TRP A 342 34.65 -8.92 -6.99
CA TRP A 342 34.32 -10.35 -6.91
C TRP A 342 33.72 -10.88 -8.22
N MET A 343 32.74 -10.19 -8.81
CA MET A 343 32.14 -10.56 -10.09
C MET A 343 33.18 -10.66 -11.20
N ALA A 344 34.11 -9.71 -11.31
CA ALA A 344 35.15 -9.72 -12.33
C ALA A 344 36.07 -10.95 -12.22
N ARG A 345 36.26 -11.48 -11.01
CA ARG A 345 37.06 -12.68 -10.74
C ARG A 345 36.28 -13.97 -10.99
N GLU A 346 35.05 -14.06 -10.52
CA GLU A 346 34.28 -15.31 -10.52
C GLU A 346 33.47 -15.54 -11.80
N ALA A 347 32.95 -14.48 -12.44
CA ALA A 347 32.09 -14.61 -13.62
C ALA A 347 32.75 -15.33 -14.82
N PRO A 348 34.06 -15.15 -15.12
CA PRO A 348 34.72 -15.88 -16.20
C PRO A 348 34.70 -17.41 -16.06
N SER A 349 34.43 -17.95 -14.86
CA SER A 349 34.26 -19.40 -14.66
C SER A 349 33.04 -19.97 -15.40
N GLY A 350 32.05 -19.14 -15.71
CA GLY A 350 30.80 -19.56 -16.35
C GLY A 350 29.84 -20.33 -15.43
N HIS A 351 30.14 -20.42 -14.13
CA HIS A 351 29.34 -21.19 -13.17
C HIS A 351 28.34 -20.34 -12.35
N LEU A 352 28.40 -19.01 -12.46
CA LEU A 352 27.50 -18.13 -11.70
C LEU A 352 26.12 -18.03 -12.35
N THR A 353 25.09 -18.16 -11.52
CA THR A 353 23.72 -17.78 -11.87
C THR A 353 23.42 -16.35 -11.45
N GLU A 354 22.31 -15.79 -11.95
CA GLU A 354 21.80 -14.48 -11.51
C GLU A 354 21.50 -14.47 -9.99
N ILE A 355 21.03 -15.61 -9.45
CA ILE A 355 20.77 -15.80 -8.02
C ILE A 355 22.07 -15.73 -7.21
N ASP A 356 23.15 -16.34 -7.70
CA ASP A 356 24.45 -16.29 -7.02
C ASP A 356 24.98 -14.86 -6.95
N ALA A 357 24.86 -14.11 -8.04
CA ALA A 357 25.24 -12.70 -8.09
C ALA A 357 24.40 -11.84 -7.12
N SER A 358 23.07 -12.04 -7.07
CA SER A 358 22.18 -11.33 -6.14
C SER A 358 22.56 -11.59 -4.68
N LYS A 359 22.72 -12.87 -4.31
CA LYS A 359 23.13 -13.29 -2.96
C LYS A 359 24.51 -12.74 -2.57
N ALA A 360 25.45 -12.70 -3.53
CA ALA A 360 26.76 -12.14 -3.26
C ALA A 360 26.68 -10.64 -2.94
N LEU A 361 25.98 -9.84 -3.74
CA LEU A 361 25.80 -8.41 -3.50
C LEU A 361 25.10 -8.13 -2.15
N GLU A 362 24.04 -8.88 -1.85
CA GLU A 362 23.35 -8.85 -0.56
C GLU A 362 24.32 -9.11 0.60
N GLY A 363 25.17 -10.14 0.48
CA GLY A 363 26.20 -10.45 1.45
C GLY A 363 27.26 -9.36 1.62
N TYR A 364 27.62 -8.63 0.56
CA TYR A 364 28.50 -7.46 0.66
C TYR A 364 27.82 -6.30 1.42
N ARG A 365 26.56 -6.02 1.12
CA ARG A 365 25.78 -4.98 1.82
C ARG A 365 25.62 -5.29 3.32
N ALA A 366 25.27 -6.53 3.66
CA ALA A 366 25.09 -6.96 5.04
C ALA A 366 26.36 -6.82 5.91
N ARG A 367 27.56 -6.93 5.30
CA ARG A 367 28.84 -6.73 6.00
C ARG A 367 29.20 -5.27 6.22
N THR A 368 28.70 -4.36 5.39
CA THR A 368 29.05 -2.94 5.45
C THR A 368 28.10 -2.08 6.28
N GLY A 369 26.95 -2.65 6.70
CA GLY A 369 25.96 -1.99 7.54
C GLY A 369 24.73 -1.57 6.77
#